data_AF-A0A6N4V082-F1
#
_entry.id   AF-A0A6N4V082-F1
#
_cell.length_a   1.000
_cell.length_b   1.000
_cell.length_c   1.000
_cell.angle_alpha   90.00
_cell.angle_beta   90.00
_cell.angle_gamma   90.00
#
_symmetry.space_group_name_H-M   'P 1'
#
loop_
_entity.id
_entity.type
_entity.pdbx_description
1 polymer ?
#
loop_
_entity_poly.entity_id
_entity_poly.type
_entity_poly.pdbx_seq_one_letter_code
_entity_poly.pdbx_strand_id
1 'polypeptide(L)'
;MNRILQAVGGALLMVAAAPALPVHAAPAVPDFESYPAVSADDYTVRPGLAYSVRGFRTPSGLYCTSSMHRAMYALDCTGPLVGAPDGANWVSLYESGTVVSPVKFSRSERPQPAGVPEFEGTPINLLPKNTAYAFDDAICVWTDTIQLACRMGSGEQFNGFVATAHAITTFGNR
;
A
#
# COMPACT_ATOMS: atom_id res chain seq x y z
N MET A 1 -27.57 61.29 -49.11
CA MET A 1 -27.75 59.96 -49.74
C MET A 1 -26.70 59.01 -49.18
N ASN A 2 -27.14 57.84 -48.68
CA ASN A 2 -26.42 56.59 -48.30
C ASN A 2 -25.28 56.69 -47.27
N ARG A 3 -25.45 56.31 -45.98
CA ARG A 3 -25.58 54.95 -45.39
C ARG A 3 -24.55 53.93 -45.90
N ILE A 4 -23.67 53.45 -45.02
CA ILE A 4 -23.52 52.02 -44.63
C ILE A 4 -22.64 51.94 -43.37
N LEU A 5 -23.22 51.40 -42.29
CA LEU A 5 -22.56 50.95 -41.07
C LEU A 5 -21.81 49.64 -41.36
N GLN A 6 -20.61 49.46 -40.79
CA GLN A 6 -20.10 48.13 -40.45
C GLN A 6 -19.53 48.15 -39.04
N ALA A 7 -20.26 47.55 -38.11
CA ALA A 7 -19.79 47.20 -36.77
C ALA A 7 -19.40 45.72 -36.80
N VAL A 8 -18.13 45.42 -36.57
CA VAL A 8 -17.66 44.06 -36.30
C VAL A 8 -17.46 43.96 -34.79
N GLY A 9 -18.41 43.30 -34.13
CA GLY A 9 -18.36 43.04 -32.69
C GLY A 9 -17.25 42.03 -32.37
N GLY A 10 -16.29 42.44 -31.55
CA GLY A 10 -15.33 41.55 -30.92
C GLY A 10 -16.00 40.78 -29.78
N ALA A 11 -16.18 39.47 -29.95
CA ALA A 11 -16.55 38.59 -28.86
C ALA A 11 -15.27 38.22 -28.09
N LEU A 12 -15.05 38.84 -26.93
CA LEU A 12 -14.05 38.38 -25.97
C LEU A 12 -14.51 37.05 -25.35
N LEU A 13 -13.81 35.96 -25.68
CA LEU A 13 -13.89 34.69 -24.97
C LEU A 13 -13.18 34.83 -23.63
N MET A 14 -13.96 35.00 -22.55
CA MET A 14 -13.47 34.92 -21.18
C MET A 14 -13.24 33.44 -20.84
N VAL A 15 -12.00 32.98 -20.94
CA VAL A 15 -11.58 31.66 -20.44
C VAL A 15 -11.53 31.74 -18.91
N ALA A 16 -12.54 31.19 -18.24
CA ALA A 16 -12.55 31.07 -16.80
C ALA A 16 -11.45 30.09 -16.37
N ALA A 17 -10.41 30.60 -15.70
CA ALA A 17 -9.40 29.77 -15.06
C ALA A 17 -10.03 29.03 -13.88
N ALA A 18 -10.23 27.72 -14.01
CA ALA A 18 -10.62 26.87 -12.90
C ALA A 18 -9.49 26.85 -11.85
N PRO A 19 -9.79 26.96 -10.55
CA PRO A 19 -8.77 26.88 -9.52
C PRO A 19 -8.15 25.47 -9.53
N ALA A 20 -6.84 25.39 -9.69
CA ALA A 20 -6.09 24.15 -9.53
C ALA A 20 -6.25 23.69 -8.07
N LEU A 21 -6.88 22.54 -7.87
CA LEU A 21 -6.91 21.89 -6.56
C LEU A 21 -5.46 21.56 -6.17
N PRO A 22 -5.08 21.73 -4.89
CA PRO A 22 -3.75 21.37 -4.43
C PRO A 22 -3.51 19.88 -4.70
N VAL A 23 -2.55 19.58 -5.57
CA VAL A 23 -2.00 18.23 -5.71
C VAL A 23 -1.40 17.87 -4.35
N HIS A 24 -2.03 16.93 -3.65
CA HIS A 24 -1.45 16.35 -2.45
C HIS A 24 -0.15 15.65 -2.86
N ALA A 25 0.98 16.04 -2.27
CA ALA A 25 2.25 15.41 -2.57
C ALA A 25 2.17 13.90 -2.26
N ALA A 26 2.85 13.08 -3.06
CA ALA A 26 2.94 11.65 -2.80
C ALA A 26 3.48 11.42 -1.37
N PRO A 27 2.92 10.46 -0.62
CA PRO A 27 3.44 10.09 0.69
C PRO A 27 4.93 9.75 0.62
N ALA A 28 5.71 10.25 1.59
CA ALA A 28 7.13 9.94 1.69
C ALA A 28 7.33 8.46 2.07
N VAL A 29 8.32 7.81 1.46
CA VAL A 29 8.74 6.45 1.82
C VAL A 29 9.50 6.52 3.14
N PRO A 30 9.13 5.73 4.16
CA PRO A 30 9.82 5.73 5.44
C PRO A 30 11.20 5.05 5.33
N ASP A 31 12.14 5.48 6.17
CA ASP A 31 13.38 4.73 6.41
C ASP A 31 13.07 3.51 7.29
N PHE A 32 12.79 2.37 6.67
CA PHE A 32 12.35 1.16 7.35
C PHE A 32 13.36 0.65 8.40
N GLU A 33 14.66 0.82 8.16
CA GLU A 33 15.71 0.31 9.04
C GLU A 33 15.88 1.16 10.32
N SER A 34 15.27 2.35 10.36
CA SER A 34 15.29 3.21 11.55
C SER A 34 14.33 2.74 12.67
N TYR A 35 13.42 1.81 12.37
CA TYR A 35 12.42 1.34 13.33
C TYR A 35 12.87 0.05 14.02
N PRO A 36 12.65 -0.09 15.34
CA PRO A 36 12.95 -1.33 16.05
C PRO A 36 12.09 -2.48 15.53
N ALA A 37 12.73 -3.61 15.23
CA ALA A 37 12.04 -4.82 14.81
C ALA A 37 11.29 -5.49 15.97
N VAL A 38 10.11 -6.02 15.68
CA VAL A 38 9.34 -6.85 16.62
C VAL A 38 9.86 -8.30 16.64
N SER A 39 9.45 -9.09 17.65
CA SER A 39 9.80 -10.52 17.71
C SER A 39 8.96 -11.35 16.73
N ALA A 40 9.57 -12.31 16.03
CA ALA A 40 8.85 -13.20 15.10
C ALA A 40 7.79 -14.06 15.79
N ASP A 41 8.05 -14.47 17.04
CA ASP A 41 7.16 -15.37 17.78
C ASP A 41 5.80 -14.73 18.05
N ASP A 42 5.77 -13.41 18.23
CA ASP A 42 4.55 -12.64 18.46
C ASP A 42 3.65 -12.57 17.23
N TYR A 43 4.15 -12.87 16.04
CA TYR A 43 3.39 -12.76 14.79
C TYR A 43 3.34 -14.07 14.02
N THR A 44 3.83 -15.17 14.60
CA THR A 44 3.78 -16.48 13.97
C THR A 44 2.36 -17.04 14.02
N VAL A 45 1.82 -17.23 12.82
CA VAL A 45 0.49 -17.76 12.56
C VAL A 45 0.57 -19.27 12.32
N ARG A 46 1.54 -19.67 11.50
CA ARG A 46 1.86 -21.06 11.19
C ARG A 46 3.37 -21.21 11.26
N PRO A 47 3.89 -22.00 12.21
CA PRO A 47 5.30 -22.35 12.23
C PRO A 47 5.60 -23.35 11.11
N GLY A 48 6.83 -23.33 10.59
CA GLY A 48 7.29 -24.36 9.67
C GLY A 48 8.53 -23.94 8.89
N LEU A 49 9.46 -24.89 8.70
CA LEU A 49 10.68 -24.64 7.93
C LEU A 49 10.44 -24.64 6.41
N ALA A 50 9.48 -25.44 5.94
CA ALA A 50 9.14 -25.53 4.52
C ALA A 50 8.10 -24.49 4.09
N TYR A 51 7.17 -24.17 5.00
CA TYR A 51 6.14 -23.17 4.83
C TYR A 51 5.88 -22.50 6.18
N SER A 52 6.18 -21.21 6.28
CA SER A 52 5.81 -20.40 7.44
C SER A 52 4.85 -19.30 7.01
N VAL A 53 3.94 -18.96 7.92
CA VAL A 53 3.04 -17.82 7.77
C VAL A 53 3.12 -16.99 9.03
N ARG A 54 3.23 -15.69 8.84
CA ARG A 54 3.17 -14.67 9.88
C ARG A 54 2.15 -13.62 9.49
N GLY A 55 1.60 -12.91 10.47
CA GLY A 55 0.60 -11.90 10.17
C GLY A 55 0.37 -10.89 11.28
N PHE A 56 -0.09 -9.71 10.87
CA PHE A 56 -0.39 -8.60 11.76
C PHE A 56 -1.60 -7.81 11.25
N ARG A 57 -2.17 -7.00 12.14
CA ARG A 57 -3.17 -5.98 11.80
C ARG A 57 -2.71 -4.59 12.22
N THR A 58 -3.30 -3.56 11.63
CA THR A 58 -3.10 -2.15 12.00
C THR A 58 -4.38 -1.56 12.61
N PRO A 59 -4.29 -0.43 13.35
CA PRO A 59 -5.48 0.27 13.85
C PRO A 59 -6.39 0.82 12.74
N SER A 60 -5.86 1.03 11.53
CA SER A 60 -6.65 1.48 10.37
C SER A 60 -7.54 0.37 9.78
N GLY A 61 -7.46 -0.87 10.30
CA GLY A 61 -8.23 -2.01 9.80
C GLY A 61 -7.57 -2.71 8.62
N LEU A 62 -6.27 -2.48 8.38
CA LEU A 62 -5.50 -3.31 7.46
C LEU A 62 -5.08 -4.58 8.16
N TYR A 63 -5.10 -5.67 7.41
CA TYR A 63 -4.65 -6.98 7.85
C TYR A 63 -3.67 -7.52 6.82
N CYS A 64 -2.55 -8.05 7.29
CA CYS A 64 -1.47 -8.50 6.43
C CYS A 64 -0.95 -9.86 6.87
N THR A 65 -0.59 -10.69 5.90
CA THR A 65 0.20 -11.90 6.13
C THR A 65 1.41 -11.93 5.23
N SER A 66 2.55 -12.30 5.79
CA SER A 66 3.68 -12.76 4.99
C SER A 66 3.82 -14.26 5.05
N SER A 67 4.32 -14.85 3.98
CA SER A 67 4.63 -16.26 3.94
C SER A 67 5.93 -16.52 3.20
N MET A 68 6.57 -17.63 3.56
CA MET A 68 7.78 -18.13 2.92
C MET A 68 7.54 -19.58 2.52
N HIS A 69 7.81 -19.90 1.26
CA HIS A 69 7.82 -21.27 0.73
C HIS A 69 8.93 -21.44 -0.31
N ARG A 70 9.95 -22.27 -0.03
CA ARG A 70 11.05 -22.58 -0.98
C ARG A 70 11.68 -21.34 -1.65
N ALA A 71 12.07 -20.33 -0.85
CA ALA A 71 12.62 -19.05 -1.33
C ALA A 71 11.65 -18.24 -2.23
N MET A 72 10.36 -18.52 -2.13
CA MET A 72 9.28 -17.65 -2.59
C MET A 72 8.71 -16.96 -1.37
N TYR A 73 8.59 -15.64 -1.44
CA TYR A 73 8.07 -14.80 -0.39
C TYR A 73 6.85 -14.05 -0.91
N ALA A 74 5.82 -13.96 -0.09
CA ALA A 74 4.62 -13.19 -0.39
C ALA A 74 4.26 -12.36 0.83
N LEU A 75 3.83 -11.12 0.59
CA LEU A 75 3.16 -10.30 1.58
C LEU A 75 1.84 -9.85 0.95
N ASP A 76 0.74 -10.23 1.57
CA ASP A 76 -0.59 -9.85 1.13
C ASP A 76 -1.27 -9.04 2.21
N CYS A 77 -1.74 -7.85 1.86
CA CYS A 77 -2.43 -6.93 2.75
C CYS A 77 -3.81 -6.58 2.20
N THR A 78 -4.79 -6.49 3.08
CA THR A 78 -6.19 -6.20 2.72
C THR A 78 -6.86 -5.30 3.74
N GLY A 79 -7.86 -4.54 3.29
CA GLY A 79 -8.63 -3.60 4.10
C GLY A 79 -8.90 -2.29 3.36
N PRO A 80 -9.07 -1.17 4.08
CA PRO A 80 -9.41 0.12 3.47
C PRO A 80 -8.19 0.77 2.80
N LEU A 81 -7.90 0.37 1.56
CA LEU A 81 -6.82 0.94 0.75
C LEU A 81 -7.32 2.17 -0.04
N VAL A 82 -7.37 3.33 0.62
CA VAL A 82 -7.86 4.57 0.01
C VAL A 82 -6.98 4.98 -1.17
N GLY A 83 -7.61 5.26 -2.32
CA GLY A 83 -6.91 5.67 -3.54
C GLY A 83 -6.28 4.52 -4.33
N ALA A 84 -6.51 3.26 -3.94
CA ALA A 84 -6.06 2.12 -4.72
C ALA A 84 -6.76 2.05 -6.10
N PRO A 85 -6.06 1.62 -7.16
CA PRO A 85 -6.63 1.55 -8.51
C PRO A 85 -7.81 0.59 -8.54
N ASP A 86 -8.81 0.91 -9.38
CA ASP A 86 -9.98 0.08 -9.66
C ASP A 86 -10.77 -0.39 -8.41
N GLY A 87 -10.68 0.36 -7.32
CA GLY A 87 -11.32 0.01 -6.04
C GLY A 87 -10.73 -1.24 -5.39
N ALA A 88 -9.45 -1.53 -5.66
CA ALA A 88 -8.74 -2.64 -5.06
C ALA A 88 -8.76 -2.57 -3.53
N ASN A 89 -9.00 -3.72 -2.91
CA ASN A 89 -8.98 -3.92 -1.45
C ASN A 89 -7.90 -4.92 -1.03
N TRP A 90 -7.02 -5.30 -1.97
CA TRP A 90 -5.82 -6.10 -1.74
C TRP A 90 -4.62 -5.46 -2.41
N VAL A 91 -3.48 -5.53 -1.73
CA VAL A 91 -2.15 -5.26 -2.28
C VAL A 91 -1.24 -6.44 -1.96
N SER A 92 -0.54 -6.92 -2.98
CA SER A 92 0.38 -8.05 -2.88
C SER A 92 1.78 -7.63 -3.29
N LEU A 93 2.75 -8.00 -2.47
CA LEU A 93 4.18 -8.01 -2.80
C LEU A 93 4.63 -9.46 -2.93
N TYR A 94 5.51 -9.71 -3.91
CA TYR A 94 5.97 -11.06 -4.17
C TYR A 94 7.42 -11.08 -4.62
N GLU A 95 8.16 -12.07 -4.12
CA GLU A 95 9.54 -12.37 -4.48
C GLU A 95 9.72 -13.87 -4.72
N SER A 96 10.55 -14.20 -5.72
CA SER A 96 10.97 -15.57 -5.99
C SER A 96 12.46 -15.60 -6.29
N GLY A 97 13.25 -16.19 -5.40
CA GLY A 97 14.71 -16.14 -5.50
C GLY A 97 15.20 -14.69 -5.45
N THR A 98 15.79 -14.20 -6.55
CA THR A 98 16.28 -12.82 -6.66
C THR A 98 15.37 -11.92 -7.50
N VAL A 99 14.13 -12.33 -7.76
CA VAL A 99 13.18 -11.57 -8.60
C VAL A 99 12.03 -11.09 -7.74
N VAL A 100 11.87 -9.77 -7.58
CA VAL A 100 10.66 -9.16 -7.01
C VAL A 100 9.75 -8.71 -8.14
N SER A 101 8.48 -9.02 -7.97
CA SER A 101 7.44 -8.62 -8.90
C SER A 101 7.01 -7.17 -8.65
N PRO A 102 6.44 -6.49 -9.66
CA PRO A 102 5.74 -5.23 -9.44
C PRO A 102 4.64 -5.38 -8.38
N VAL A 103 4.36 -4.31 -7.64
CA VAL A 103 3.25 -4.26 -6.69
C VAL A 103 1.95 -4.58 -7.42
N LYS A 104 1.18 -5.55 -6.90
CA LYS A 104 -0.09 -5.96 -7.51
C LYS A 104 -1.26 -5.52 -6.67
N PHE A 105 -2.17 -4.77 -7.28
CA PHE A 105 -3.47 -4.45 -6.69
C PHE A 105 -4.53 -5.41 -7.22
N SER A 106 -5.46 -5.81 -6.35
CA SER A 106 -6.60 -6.62 -6.77
C SER A 106 -7.83 -6.36 -5.91
N ARG A 107 -8.98 -6.77 -6.43
CA ARG A 107 -10.25 -6.70 -5.73
C ARG A 107 -10.72 -8.11 -5.38
N SER A 108 -11.10 -8.32 -4.14
CA SER A 108 -11.81 -9.50 -3.67
C SER A 108 -13.22 -9.09 -3.27
N GLU A 109 -14.23 -9.72 -3.88
CA GLU A 109 -15.65 -9.48 -3.60
C GLU A 109 -16.17 -10.31 -2.42
N ARG A 110 -15.39 -11.28 -1.93
CA ARG A 110 -15.77 -12.00 -0.72
C ARG A 110 -15.66 -11.03 0.46
N PRO A 111 -16.74 -10.81 1.23
CA PRO A 111 -16.58 -10.14 2.50
C PRO A 111 -15.67 -11.04 3.33
N GLN A 112 -14.47 -10.56 3.64
CA GLN A 112 -13.88 -11.01 4.89
C GLN A 112 -14.93 -10.69 5.94
N PRO A 113 -15.47 -11.71 6.64
CA PRO A 113 -16.55 -11.49 7.58
C PRO A 113 -16.12 -10.35 8.50
N ALA A 114 -16.98 -9.33 8.60
CA ALA A 114 -16.69 -8.10 9.31
C ALA A 114 -15.97 -8.40 10.64
N GLY A 115 -14.65 -8.16 10.67
CA GLY A 115 -13.81 -8.33 11.86
C GLY A 115 -12.71 -9.38 11.80
N VAL A 116 -12.69 -10.33 10.84
CA VAL A 116 -11.60 -11.32 10.73
C VAL A 116 -11.38 -11.74 9.28
N PRO A 117 -10.27 -11.34 8.63
CA PRO A 117 -9.83 -11.98 7.39
C PRO A 117 -9.70 -13.50 7.57
N GLU A 118 -10.03 -14.28 6.54
CA GLU A 118 -9.58 -15.68 6.46
C GLU A 118 -8.07 -15.71 6.18
N PHE A 119 -7.28 -15.20 7.13
CA PHE A 119 -5.87 -15.51 7.25
C PHE A 119 -5.76 -16.77 8.11
N GLU A 120 -4.73 -17.57 7.84
CA GLU A 120 -4.35 -18.61 8.77
C GLU A 120 -4.07 -17.95 10.15
N GLY A 121 -4.41 -18.61 11.26
CA GLY A 121 -4.16 -18.09 12.61
C GLY A 121 -5.05 -16.90 13.00
N THR A 122 -6.01 -17.13 13.89
CA THR A 122 -6.85 -16.05 14.44
C THR A 122 -6.89 -16.16 15.97
N PRO A 123 -6.67 -15.05 16.70
CA PRO A 123 -6.44 -13.67 16.21
C PRO A 123 -4.98 -13.39 15.79
N ILE A 124 -4.78 -12.50 14.81
CA ILE A 124 -3.46 -11.92 14.51
C ILE A 124 -3.21 -10.65 15.34
N ASN A 125 -1.96 -10.46 15.76
CA ASN A 125 -1.58 -9.39 16.67
C ASN A 125 -1.57 -8.02 15.99
N LEU A 126 -1.87 -6.98 16.77
CA LEU A 126 -1.73 -5.60 16.33
C LEU A 126 -0.24 -5.26 16.28
N LEU A 127 0.25 -4.77 15.14
CA LEU A 127 1.61 -4.26 15.05
C LEU A 127 1.72 -2.98 15.91
N PRO A 128 2.68 -2.84 16.85
CA PRO A 128 2.90 -1.60 17.55
C PRO A 128 3.30 -0.47 16.60
N LYS A 129 2.87 0.75 16.93
CA LYS A 129 3.24 1.95 16.19
C LYS A 129 4.76 2.12 16.16
N ASN A 130 5.30 2.60 15.04
CA ASN A 130 6.74 2.88 14.89
C ASN A 130 7.61 1.66 15.21
N THR A 131 7.17 0.46 14.85
CA THR A 131 7.97 -0.77 14.89
C THR A 131 7.97 -1.43 13.53
N ALA A 132 9.05 -2.13 13.22
CA ALA A 132 9.19 -2.89 11.98
C ALA A 132 8.72 -4.33 12.19
N TYR A 133 7.71 -4.73 11.41
CA TYR A 133 7.50 -6.14 11.08
C TYR A 133 8.50 -6.48 9.98
N ALA A 134 9.53 -7.29 10.25
CA ALA A 134 10.65 -7.52 9.34
C ALA A 134 10.90 -9.03 9.15
N PHE A 135 10.04 -9.70 8.38
CA PHE A 135 10.05 -11.15 8.19
C PHE A 135 9.76 -11.51 6.74
N ASP A 136 10.22 -12.68 6.31
CA ASP A 136 9.92 -13.25 4.97
C ASP A 136 10.27 -12.28 3.83
N ASP A 137 11.44 -11.65 3.91
CA ASP A 137 11.96 -10.59 3.02
C ASP A 137 11.02 -9.38 2.83
N ALA A 138 10.03 -9.23 3.70
CA ALA A 138 9.17 -8.06 3.81
C ALA A 138 9.53 -7.25 5.06
N ILE A 139 9.46 -5.93 4.93
CA ILE A 139 9.48 -5.01 6.06
C ILE A 139 8.31 -4.04 5.98
N CYS A 140 7.54 -3.95 7.07
CA CYS A 140 6.34 -3.14 7.18
C CYS A 140 6.35 -2.28 8.44
N VAL A 141 5.87 -1.04 8.32
CA VAL A 141 5.75 -0.07 9.41
C VAL A 141 4.46 0.73 9.29
N TRP A 142 3.94 1.21 10.41
CA TRP A 142 2.88 2.21 10.44
C TRP A 142 3.19 3.31 11.45
N THR A 143 2.69 4.52 11.17
CA THR A 143 2.92 5.75 11.94
C THR A 143 1.61 6.55 12.05
N ASP A 144 1.64 7.78 12.59
CA ASP A 144 0.44 8.63 12.63
C ASP A 144 -0.06 9.04 11.24
N THR A 145 0.85 9.17 10.28
CA THR A 145 0.56 9.67 8.92
C THR A 145 0.56 8.55 7.88
N ILE A 146 1.16 7.42 8.20
CA ILE A 146 1.25 6.24 7.35
C ILE A 146 0.39 5.14 7.98
N GLN A 147 -0.72 4.79 7.32
CA GLN A 147 -1.56 3.68 7.76
C GLN A 147 -0.84 2.34 7.64
N LEU A 148 -0.04 2.19 6.58
CA LEU A 148 0.90 1.10 6.39
C LEU A 148 1.87 1.43 5.26
N ALA A 149 3.16 1.26 5.48
CA ALA A 149 4.14 1.16 4.41
C ALA A 149 4.77 -0.21 4.48
N CYS A 150 4.95 -0.85 3.33
CA CYS A 150 5.61 -2.14 3.23
C CYS A 150 6.52 -2.15 2.01
N ARG A 151 7.67 -2.81 2.12
CA ARG A 151 8.49 -3.23 0.98
C ARG A 151 8.80 -4.71 1.06
N MET A 152 9.09 -5.30 -0.09
CA MET A 152 9.61 -6.65 -0.22
C MET A 152 10.84 -6.65 -1.12
N GLY A 153 11.79 -7.50 -0.75
CA GLY A 153 13.04 -7.71 -1.46
C GLY A 153 14.25 -7.37 -0.61
N SER A 154 15.32 -8.12 -0.85
CA SER A 154 16.60 -7.98 -0.19
C SER A 154 17.57 -7.06 -0.95
N GLY A 155 18.39 -6.35 -0.18
CA GLY A 155 19.45 -5.48 -0.71
C GLY A 155 18.92 -4.29 -1.50
N GLU A 156 19.55 -4.03 -2.65
CA GLU A 156 19.19 -2.86 -3.48
C GLU A 156 17.91 -3.05 -4.28
N GLN A 157 17.44 -4.27 -4.52
CA GLN A 157 16.26 -4.50 -5.36
C GLN A 157 15.02 -4.73 -4.50
N PHE A 158 14.05 -3.82 -4.56
CA PHE A 158 12.82 -3.94 -3.80
C PHE A 158 11.66 -3.22 -4.50
N ASN A 159 10.45 -3.64 -4.16
CA ASN A 159 9.22 -2.93 -4.48
C ASN A 159 8.35 -2.82 -3.22
N GLY A 160 7.56 -1.76 -3.14
CA GLY A 160 6.74 -1.49 -1.99
C GLY A 160 5.63 -0.49 -2.24
N PHE A 161 4.83 -0.26 -1.21
CA PHE A 161 3.76 0.72 -1.21
C PHE A 161 3.72 1.51 0.10
N VAL A 162 3.17 2.72 0.02
CA VAL A 162 2.82 3.55 1.17
C VAL A 162 1.32 3.85 1.10
N ALA A 163 0.56 3.33 2.06
CA ALA A 163 -0.85 3.61 2.26
C ALA A 163 -1.02 4.66 3.37
N THR A 164 -1.82 5.68 3.07
CA THR A 164 -2.23 6.73 4.00
C THR A 164 -3.76 6.81 4.06
N ALA A 165 -4.30 7.73 4.86
CA ALA A 165 -5.73 7.96 4.90
C ALA A 165 -6.34 8.49 3.59
N HIS A 166 -5.51 8.93 2.64
CA HIS A 166 -5.97 9.65 1.44
C HIS A 166 -5.50 9.05 0.13
N ALA A 167 -4.40 8.29 0.15
CA ALA A 167 -3.82 7.73 -1.05
C ALA A 167 -2.96 6.51 -0.73
N ILE A 168 -2.74 5.71 -1.76
CA ILE A 168 -1.69 4.69 -1.81
C ILE A 168 -0.76 5.00 -2.98
N THR A 169 0.54 4.92 -2.73
CA THR A 169 1.57 5.06 -3.76
C THR A 169 2.48 3.86 -3.74
N THR A 170 3.04 3.51 -4.90
CA THR A 170 4.05 2.46 -5.03
C THR A 170 5.43 3.08 -5.20
N PHE A 171 6.46 2.37 -4.75
CA PHE A 171 7.86 2.74 -4.89
C PHE A 171 8.71 1.49 -5.11
N GLY A 172 9.98 1.68 -5.48
CA GLY A 172 10.89 0.58 -5.75
C GLY A 172 11.68 0.79 -7.03
N ASN A 173 12.48 -0.19 -7.39
CA ASN A 173 13.47 -0.08 -8.45
C ASN A 173 13.70 -1.39 -9.24
N ARG A 174 12.71 -2.28 -9.24
CA ARG A 174 12.69 -3.43 -10.15
C ARG A 174 11.81 -3.18 -11.37
#